data_AF-A0A6P5KBW5-F1
#
_entry.id   AF-A0A6P5KBW5-F1
#
_cell.length_a   1.000
_cell.length_b   1.000
_cell.length_c   1.000
_cell.angle_alpha   90.00
_cell.angle_beta   90.00
_cell.angle_gamma   90.00
#
_symmetry.space_group_name_H-M   'P 1'
#
loop_
_entity.id
_entity.type
_entity.pdbx_description
1 polymer ?
#
loop_
_entity_poly.entity_id
_entity_poly.type
_entity_poly.pdbx_seq_one_letter_code
_entity_poly.pdbx_strand_id
1 'polypeptide(L)'
;MAELGLNDHHQNEIINYMRFARSKRGLRLKTVDSCFQDIKESRLVDETFTVDEVTEVLNELQAVVHSEVESELINTSCTNVLLLRQLFSQAEKWYLKLQTDISELENRELLEQVAEFEKAEFTTSNKKSNSENMKPSRLVPLNEGGTSELLNKEIIRLQEENEKLRSRVKTIELQATNALDEKSKLERALRDLQIVQGDQKAIIRSKDISDLENTVAALKNEFQKTLNDSTENQKTLEENLVSTKRDLLKVQEQLSVAEKELEKKFQQTAAYRSLKEILTKKNEQIKDLRKRLAKYETED
;
A
#
# COMPACT_ATOMS: atom_id res chain seq x y z
N MET A 1 37.37 -46.41 -30.89
CA MET A 1 36.18 -45.90 -31.61
C MET A 1 36.59 -44.51 -32.06
N ALA A 2 36.47 -44.17 -33.34
CA ALA A 2 36.76 -42.81 -33.77
C ALA A 2 35.64 -41.92 -33.21
N GLU A 3 35.89 -41.24 -32.10
CA GLU A 3 34.91 -40.35 -31.49
C GLU A 3 34.96 -39.03 -32.24
N LEU A 4 33.82 -38.58 -32.76
CA LEU A 4 33.68 -37.29 -33.46
C LEU A 4 33.85 -36.07 -32.51
N GLY A 5 34.32 -36.29 -31.28
CA GLY A 5 34.45 -35.26 -30.25
C GLY A 5 33.11 -34.76 -29.68
N LEU A 6 32.04 -35.54 -29.83
CA LEU A 6 30.68 -35.16 -29.45
C LEU A 6 30.16 -36.01 -28.30
N ASN A 7 29.17 -35.47 -27.56
CA ASN A 7 28.45 -36.23 -26.55
C ASN A 7 27.71 -37.43 -27.17
N ASP A 8 27.57 -38.53 -26.42
CA ASP A 8 26.91 -39.78 -26.81
C ASP A 8 25.55 -39.55 -27.50
N HIS A 9 24.73 -38.64 -26.96
CA HIS A 9 23.44 -38.29 -27.57
C HIS A 9 23.61 -37.74 -28.99
N HIS A 10 24.50 -36.76 -29.18
CA HIS A 10 24.73 -36.14 -30.49
C HIS A 10 25.45 -37.09 -31.45
N GLN A 11 26.35 -37.95 -30.94
CA GLN A 11 26.97 -38.99 -31.73
C GLN A 11 25.94 -39.99 -32.27
N ASN A 12 24.97 -40.42 -31.44
CA ASN A 12 23.88 -41.29 -31.88
C ASN A 12 22.99 -40.62 -32.94
N GLU A 13 22.66 -39.34 -32.78
CA GLU A 13 21.89 -38.59 -33.78
C GLU A 13 22.64 -38.49 -35.12
N ILE A 14 23.96 -38.26 -35.10
CA ILE A 14 24.78 -38.26 -36.32
C ILE A 14 24.79 -39.64 -36.97
N ILE A 15 24.94 -40.72 -36.20
CA ILE A 15 24.89 -42.10 -36.73
C ILE A 15 23.54 -42.38 -37.39
N ASN A 16 22.43 -41.92 -36.81
CA ASN A 16 21.09 -42.05 -37.39
C ASN A 16 20.99 -41.32 -38.73
N TYR A 17 21.47 -40.08 -38.79
CA TYR A 17 21.52 -39.31 -40.03
C TYR A 17 22.44 -39.97 -41.08
N MET A 18 23.62 -40.47 -40.70
CA MET A 18 24.51 -41.19 -41.60
C MET A 18 23.85 -42.45 -42.17
N ARG A 19 23.09 -43.20 -41.37
CA ARG A 19 22.34 -44.38 -41.84
C ARG A 19 21.28 -43.98 -42.86
N PHE A 20 20.55 -42.90 -42.59
CA PHE A 20 19.57 -42.33 -43.51
C PHE A 20 20.24 -41.91 -44.83
N ALA A 21 21.33 -41.13 -44.76
CA ALA A 21 22.06 -40.65 -45.94
C ALA A 21 22.64 -41.81 -46.76
N ARG A 22 23.20 -42.84 -46.11
CA ARG A 22 23.68 -44.04 -46.77
C ARG A 22 22.57 -44.82 -47.48
N SER A 23 21.41 -44.98 -46.84
CA SER A 23 20.25 -45.63 -47.47
C SER A 23 19.75 -44.85 -48.68
N LYS A 24 19.72 -43.52 -48.61
CA LYS A 24 19.35 -42.65 -49.73
C LYS A 24 20.36 -42.78 -50.87
N ARG A 25 21.65 -42.68 -50.58
CA ARG A 25 22.75 -42.90 -51.55
C ARG A 25 22.58 -44.24 -52.29
N GLY A 26 22.31 -45.32 -51.56
CA GLY A 26 22.09 -46.65 -52.14
C GLY A 26 20.86 -46.73 -53.05
N LEU A 27 19.76 -46.05 -52.71
CA LEU A 27 18.58 -45.96 -53.58
C LEU A 27 18.90 -45.21 -54.87
N ARG A 28 19.64 -44.12 -54.78
CA ARG A 28 19.98 -43.27 -55.93
C ARG A 28 20.92 -43.94 -56.92
N LEU A 29 21.90 -44.68 -56.41
CA LEU A 29 22.74 -45.51 -57.28
C LEU A 29 21.91 -46.53 -58.06
N LYS A 30 20.92 -47.17 -57.42
CA LYS A 30 19.99 -48.06 -58.12
C LYS A 30 19.14 -47.35 -59.17
N THR A 31 18.67 -46.12 -58.89
CA THR A 31 17.94 -45.33 -59.88
C THR A 31 18.79 -45.02 -61.10
N VAL A 32 20.05 -44.64 -60.89
CA VAL A 32 21.00 -44.44 -62.01
C VAL A 32 21.19 -45.75 -62.77
N ASP A 33 21.48 -46.86 -62.09
CA ASP A 33 21.63 -48.18 -62.73
C ASP A 33 20.39 -48.57 -63.56
N SER A 34 19.19 -48.27 -63.06
CA SER A 34 17.93 -48.45 -63.78
C SER A 34 17.86 -47.61 -65.06
N CYS A 35 18.28 -46.35 -65.06
CA CYS A 35 18.31 -45.54 -66.29
C CYS A 35 19.19 -46.18 -67.38
N PHE A 36 20.34 -46.74 -67.01
CA PHE A 36 21.19 -47.48 -67.96
C PHE A 36 20.53 -48.75 -68.45
N GLN A 37 19.84 -49.48 -67.57
CA GLN A 37 19.15 -50.71 -67.93
C GLN A 37 17.97 -50.43 -68.85
N ASP A 38 17.18 -49.40 -68.57
CA ASP A 38 16.03 -48.99 -69.38
C ASP A 38 16.46 -48.64 -70.81
N ILE A 39 17.59 -47.94 -70.99
CA ILE A 39 18.12 -47.62 -72.32
C ILE A 39 18.66 -48.85 -73.03
N LYS A 40 19.31 -49.77 -72.32
CA LYS A 40 19.75 -51.06 -72.91
C LYS A 40 18.57 -51.88 -73.41
N GLU A 41 17.50 -51.96 -72.63
CA GLU A 41 16.32 -52.76 -72.97
C GLU A 41 15.44 -52.11 -74.05
N SER A 42 15.41 -50.78 -74.13
CA SER A 42 14.55 -50.05 -75.07
C SER A 42 15.22 -49.68 -76.38
N ARG A 43 16.52 -49.34 -76.38
CA ARG A 43 17.22 -48.77 -77.55
C ARG A 43 18.35 -49.63 -78.09
N LEU A 44 18.94 -50.52 -77.29
CA LEU A 44 20.01 -51.43 -77.72
C LEU A 44 19.47 -52.83 -78.07
N VAL A 45 18.44 -52.89 -78.92
CA VAL A 45 17.76 -54.15 -79.30
C VAL A 45 18.30 -54.72 -80.61
N ASP A 46 18.82 -53.87 -81.50
CA ASP A 46 19.30 -54.27 -82.82
C ASP A 46 20.74 -54.82 -82.78
N GLU A 47 21.10 -55.67 -83.75
CA GLU A 47 22.45 -56.28 -83.83
C GLU A 47 23.51 -55.34 -84.45
N THR A 48 23.08 -54.32 -85.20
CA THR A 48 23.97 -53.38 -85.91
C THR A 48 23.54 -51.95 -85.66
N PHE A 49 24.49 -51.09 -85.29
CA PHE A 49 24.26 -49.66 -85.09
C PHE A 49 25.22 -48.82 -85.93
N THR A 50 24.72 -47.69 -86.42
CA THR A 50 25.55 -46.63 -86.98
C THR A 50 26.16 -45.77 -85.88
N VAL A 51 27.23 -45.05 -86.21
CA VAL A 51 27.89 -44.14 -85.26
C VAL A 51 26.94 -43.04 -84.78
N ASP A 52 26.08 -42.53 -85.66
CA ASP A 52 25.13 -41.46 -85.33
C ASP A 52 24.06 -41.94 -84.34
N GLU A 53 23.52 -43.15 -84.52
CA GLU A 53 22.56 -43.77 -83.59
C GLU A 53 23.18 -44.02 -82.20
N VAL A 54 24.40 -44.56 -82.15
CA VAL A 54 25.10 -44.75 -80.86
C VAL A 54 25.35 -43.41 -80.17
N THR A 55 25.71 -42.39 -80.93
CA THR A 55 25.95 -41.03 -80.40
C THR A 55 24.66 -40.43 -79.84
N GLU A 56 23.53 -40.59 -80.53
CA GLU A 56 22.22 -40.16 -80.04
C GLU A 56 21.84 -40.87 -78.74
N VAL A 57 21.96 -42.20 -78.68
CA VAL A 57 21.66 -43.00 -77.48
C VAL A 57 22.53 -42.57 -76.29
N LEU A 58 23.82 -42.28 -76.50
CA LEU A 58 24.70 -41.79 -75.45
C LEU A 58 24.31 -40.39 -74.96
N ASN A 59 23.93 -39.49 -75.86
CA ASN A 59 23.49 -38.14 -75.52
C ASN A 59 22.17 -38.16 -74.72
N GLU A 60 21.22 -39.01 -75.11
CA GLU A 60 19.96 -39.21 -74.39
C GLU A 60 20.22 -39.75 -72.97
N LEU A 61 21.04 -40.80 -72.85
CA LEU A 61 21.43 -41.37 -71.57
C LEU A 61 22.13 -40.33 -70.67
N GLN A 62 23.03 -39.54 -71.24
CA GLN A 62 23.69 -38.46 -70.52
C GLN A 62 22.67 -37.44 -69.98
N ALA A 63 21.70 -37.03 -70.80
CA ALA A 63 20.68 -36.07 -70.39
C ALA A 63 19.80 -36.60 -69.24
N VAL A 64 19.38 -37.87 -69.32
CA VAL A 64 18.57 -38.51 -68.28
C VAL A 64 19.35 -38.66 -66.98
N VAL A 65 20.57 -39.19 -67.04
CA VAL A 65 21.42 -39.38 -65.86
C VAL A 65 21.80 -38.04 -65.24
N HIS A 66 22.13 -37.03 -66.05
CA HIS A 66 22.42 -35.68 -65.55
C HIS A 66 21.23 -35.10 -64.78
N SER A 67 20.02 -35.21 -65.33
CA SER A 67 18.79 -34.73 -64.69
C SER A 67 18.54 -35.42 -63.34
N GLU A 68 18.70 -36.75 -63.26
CA GLU A 68 18.52 -37.49 -62.00
C GLU A 68 19.57 -37.12 -60.96
N VAL A 69 20.84 -36.99 -61.37
CA VAL A 69 21.94 -36.59 -60.47
C VAL A 69 21.74 -35.16 -59.97
N GLU A 70 21.40 -34.22 -60.85
CA GLU A 70 21.14 -32.82 -60.48
C GLU A 70 19.99 -32.71 -59.48
N SER A 71 18.87 -33.40 -59.76
CA SER A 71 17.71 -33.48 -58.87
C SER A 71 18.10 -34.00 -57.48
N GLU A 72 18.95 -35.03 -57.40
CA GLU A 72 19.39 -35.56 -56.11
C GLU A 72 20.38 -34.65 -55.37
N LEU A 73 21.28 -33.97 -56.08
CA LEU A 73 22.19 -32.99 -55.47
C LEU A 73 21.41 -31.83 -54.84
N ILE A 74 20.38 -31.33 -55.54
CA ILE A 74 19.45 -30.33 -55.01
C ILE A 74 18.72 -30.87 -53.78
N ASN A 75 18.17 -32.08 -53.87
CA ASN A 75 17.46 -32.72 -52.77
C ASN A 75 18.36 -32.93 -51.53
N THR A 76 19.63 -33.29 -51.73
CA THR A 76 20.62 -33.44 -50.65
C THR A 76 20.87 -32.09 -49.96
N SER A 77 21.07 -31.02 -50.74
CA SER A 77 21.24 -29.67 -50.21
C SER A 77 20.01 -29.23 -49.38
N CYS A 78 18.81 -29.38 -49.95
CA CYS A 78 17.55 -29.07 -49.25
C CYS A 78 17.38 -29.87 -47.96
N THR A 79 17.70 -31.17 -47.99
CA THR A 79 17.64 -32.04 -46.80
C THR A 79 18.60 -31.56 -45.72
N ASN A 80 19.80 -31.14 -46.08
CA ASN A 80 20.80 -30.64 -45.14
C ASN A 80 20.39 -29.30 -44.53
N VAL A 81 19.81 -28.40 -45.34
CA VAL A 81 19.24 -27.13 -44.84
C VAL A 81 18.10 -27.39 -43.87
N LEU A 82 17.24 -28.38 -44.14
CA LEU A 82 16.18 -28.77 -43.20
C LEU A 82 16.74 -29.31 -41.88
N LEU A 83 17.80 -30.11 -41.92
CA LEU A 83 18.48 -30.58 -40.72
C LEU A 83 19.06 -29.40 -39.91
N LEU A 84 19.77 -28.47 -40.57
CA LEU A 84 20.31 -27.27 -39.93
C LEU A 84 19.20 -26.42 -39.30
N ARG A 85 18.07 -26.24 -39.99
CA ARG A 85 16.90 -25.53 -39.45
C ARG A 85 16.38 -26.20 -38.17
N GLN A 86 16.31 -27.53 -38.13
CA GLN A 86 15.87 -28.26 -36.94
C GLN A 86 16.84 -28.09 -35.77
N LEU A 87 18.15 -28.14 -36.03
CA LEU A 87 19.18 -27.91 -35.01
C LEU A 87 19.17 -26.47 -34.49
N PHE A 88 19.07 -25.48 -35.36
CA PHE A 88 19.01 -24.07 -34.96
C PHE A 88 17.71 -23.74 -34.21
N SER A 89 16.58 -24.33 -34.59
CA SER A 89 15.34 -24.16 -33.82
C SER A 89 15.45 -24.71 -32.40
N GLN A 90 16.19 -25.80 -32.21
CA GLN A 90 16.48 -26.30 -30.86
C GLN A 90 17.43 -25.35 -30.13
N ALA A 91 18.53 -24.92 -30.76
CA ALA A 91 19.49 -24.00 -30.17
C ALA A 91 18.85 -22.66 -29.73
N GLU A 92 17.97 -22.10 -30.56
CA GLU A 92 17.24 -20.85 -30.28
C GLU A 92 16.34 -20.96 -29.03
N LYS A 93 15.69 -22.10 -28.80
CA LYS A 93 14.90 -22.34 -27.57
C LYS A 93 15.75 -22.25 -26.31
N TRP A 94 17.04 -22.54 -26.43
CA TRP A 94 18.02 -22.46 -25.35
C TRP A 94 18.88 -21.19 -25.41
N TYR A 95 18.52 -20.23 -26.28
CA TYR A 95 19.24 -18.97 -26.51
C TYR A 95 20.72 -19.15 -26.90
N LEU A 96 21.05 -20.28 -27.52
CA LEU A 96 22.39 -20.59 -28.01
C LEU A 96 22.59 -20.00 -29.41
N LYS A 97 23.71 -19.29 -29.61
CA LYS A 97 24.14 -18.83 -30.93
C LYS A 97 25.16 -19.80 -31.49
N LEU A 98 24.71 -20.69 -32.39
CA LEU A 98 25.59 -21.61 -33.09
C LEU A 98 26.20 -20.92 -34.33
N GLN A 99 27.48 -21.18 -34.57
CA GLN A 99 28.20 -20.73 -35.76
C GLN A 99 28.86 -21.93 -36.39
N THR A 100 28.78 -22.02 -37.72
CA THR A 100 29.44 -23.06 -38.52
C THR A 100 30.51 -22.40 -39.36
N ASP A 101 31.73 -22.91 -39.30
CA ASP A 101 32.79 -22.50 -40.22
C ASP A 101 32.60 -23.21 -41.56
N ILE A 102 32.25 -22.45 -42.59
CA ILE A 102 32.03 -22.98 -43.95
C ILE A 102 33.37 -23.44 -44.55
N SER A 103 34.49 -22.85 -44.15
CA SER A 103 35.82 -23.21 -44.68
C SER A 103 36.23 -24.62 -44.27
N GLU A 104 35.73 -25.15 -43.14
CA GLU A 104 36.01 -26.52 -42.71
C GLU A 104 35.24 -27.58 -43.51
N LEU A 105 34.14 -27.22 -44.17
CA LEU A 105 33.32 -28.17 -44.94
C LEU A 105 34.04 -28.71 -46.19
N GLU A 106 35.03 -27.97 -46.72
CA GLU A 106 35.86 -28.39 -47.84
C GLU A 106 37.18 -29.04 -47.38
N ASN A 107 37.41 -29.13 -46.08
CA ASN A 107 38.61 -29.75 -45.55
C ASN A 107 38.59 -31.26 -45.81
N ARG A 108 39.43 -31.68 -46.75
CA ARG A 108 39.54 -33.07 -47.19
C ARG A 108 39.89 -34.04 -46.06
N GLU A 109 40.70 -33.61 -45.10
CA GLU A 109 41.08 -34.45 -43.96
C GLU A 109 39.88 -34.71 -43.05
N LEU A 110 39.09 -33.66 -42.73
CA LEU A 110 37.88 -33.81 -41.93
C LEU A 110 36.83 -34.68 -42.65
N LEU A 111 36.66 -34.50 -43.96
CA LEU A 111 35.78 -35.34 -44.76
C LEU A 111 36.22 -36.81 -44.77
N GLU A 112 37.53 -37.06 -44.86
CA GLU A 112 38.09 -38.41 -44.83
C GLU A 112 37.90 -39.07 -43.45
N GLN A 113 38.12 -38.34 -42.36
CA GLN A 113 37.85 -38.83 -41.00
C GLN A 113 36.36 -39.21 -40.82
N VAL A 114 35.44 -38.37 -41.31
CA VAL A 114 34.00 -38.67 -41.28
C VAL A 114 33.67 -39.89 -42.14
N ALA A 115 34.30 -40.04 -43.30
CA ALA A 115 34.12 -41.21 -44.16
C ALA A 115 34.68 -42.50 -43.54
N GLU A 116 35.83 -42.43 -42.87
CA GLU A 116 36.39 -43.55 -42.10
C GLU A 116 35.49 -43.94 -40.93
N PHE A 117 34.93 -42.96 -40.22
CA PHE A 117 33.94 -43.18 -39.18
C PHE A 117 32.68 -43.87 -39.72
N GLU A 118 32.11 -43.40 -40.83
CA GLU A 118 30.98 -44.06 -41.50
C GLU A 118 31.33 -45.52 -41.82
N LYS A 119 32.51 -45.78 -42.41
CA LYS A 119 32.96 -47.14 -42.70
C LYS A 119 33.10 -47.99 -41.44
N ALA A 120 33.70 -47.48 -40.38
CA ALA A 120 33.95 -48.21 -39.13
C ALA A 120 32.64 -48.60 -38.42
N GLU A 121 31.67 -47.69 -38.33
CA GLU A 121 30.38 -47.95 -37.69
C GLU A 121 29.53 -48.98 -38.45
N PHE A 122 29.55 -48.95 -39.78
CA PHE A 122 28.76 -49.86 -40.61
C PHE A 122 29.45 -51.18 -40.99
N THR A 123 30.76 -51.32 -40.76
CA THR A 123 31.48 -52.60 -40.88
C THR A 123 31.44 -53.42 -39.58
N THR A 124 31.48 -52.76 -38.43
CA THR A 124 31.43 -53.42 -37.11
C THR A 124 30.02 -53.87 -36.69
N SER A 125 28.98 -53.21 -37.19
CA SER A 125 27.57 -53.57 -36.93
C SER A 125 27.14 -54.89 -37.62
N ASN A 126 27.80 -55.31 -38.70
CA ASN A 126 27.61 -56.64 -39.30
C ASN A 126 28.27 -57.78 -38.49
N LYS A 127 28.98 -57.48 -37.40
CA LYS A 127 29.78 -58.45 -36.62
C LYS A 127 29.45 -58.51 -35.13
N LYS A 128 28.25 -58.08 -34.70
CA LYS A 128 27.83 -58.19 -33.28
C LYS A 128 26.59 -59.07 -33.09
N SER A 129 26.80 -60.38 -33.23
CA SER A 129 26.37 -61.32 -32.19
C SER A 129 27.63 -61.77 -31.44
N ASN A 130 27.59 -61.72 -30.10
CA ASN A 130 28.67 -62.06 -29.17
C ASN A 130 29.93 -61.18 -29.15
N SER A 131 29.97 -60.25 -28.20
CA SER A 131 30.97 -60.33 -27.12
C SER A 131 30.62 -59.37 -26.00
N GLU A 132 30.33 -59.97 -24.85
CA GLU A 132 30.53 -59.39 -23.53
C GLU A 132 31.91 -58.74 -23.44
N ASN A 133 31.96 -57.54 -22.85
CA ASN A 133 33.07 -56.89 -22.16
C ASN A 133 33.06 -55.38 -22.43
N MET A 134 32.08 -54.69 -21.86
CA MET A 134 32.28 -53.29 -21.50
C MET A 134 33.07 -53.24 -20.19
N LYS A 135 34.39 -53.15 -20.30
CA LYS A 135 35.17 -52.42 -19.29
C LYS A 135 34.94 -50.93 -19.57
N PRO A 136 34.51 -50.12 -18.59
CA PRO A 136 34.44 -48.68 -18.78
C PRO A 136 35.87 -48.16 -18.89
N SER A 137 36.29 -47.82 -20.11
CA SER A 137 37.49 -47.03 -20.34
C SER A 137 37.33 -45.71 -19.60
N ARG A 138 38.23 -45.50 -18.63
CA ARG A 138 38.39 -44.27 -17.87
C ARG A 138 38.26 -43.06 -18.79
N LEU A 139 37.29 -42.22 -18.46
CA LEU A 139 37.13 -40.87 -18.98
C LEU A 139 38.46 -40.13 -18.80
N VAL A 140 39.11 -39.80 -19.91
CA VAL A 140 40.18 -38.81 -19.95
C VAL A 140 39.52 -37.49 -20.32
N PRO A 141 39.80 -36.36 -19.65
CA PRO A 141 39.15 -35.09 -19.94
C PRO A 141 39.56 -34.63 -21.34
N LEU A 142 38.63 -34.70 -22.29
CA LEU A 142 38.76 -34.06 -23.58
C LEU A 142 38.61 -32.55 -23.39
N ASN A 143 39.74 -31.86 -23.52
CA ASN A 143 39.88 -30.47 -23.91
C ASN A 143 38.89 -29.47 -23.28
N GLU A 144 39.30 -28.87 -22.16
CA GLU A 144 38.55 -27.87 -21.40
C GLU A 144 38.26 -26.56 -22.16
N GLY A 145 38.74 -26.35 -23.40
CA GLY A 145 38.62 -25.06 -24.10
C GLY A 145 37.19 -24.54 -24.28
N GLY A 146 36.27 -25.32 -24.88
CA GLY A 146 34.95 -24.80 -25.26
C GLY A 146 33.93 -24.76 -24.13
N THR A 147 33.84 -25.85 -23.35
CA THR A 147 32.92 -25.93 -22.20
C THR A 147 33.41 -25.10 -21.04
N SER A 148 34.73 -25.05 -20.75
CA SER A 148 35.25 -24.16 -19.71
C SER A 148 35.16 -22.70 -20.13
N GLU A 149 35.32 -22.34 -21.41
CA GLU A 149 35.08 -20.95 -21.85
C GLU A 149 33.60 -20.55 -21.76
N LEU A 150 32.66 -21.43 -22.12
CA LEU A 150 31.23 -21.16 -21.97
C LEU A 150 30.84 -21.09 -20.49
N LEU A 151 31.37 -21.99 -19.66
CA LEU A 151 31.18 -21.96 -18.22
C LEU A 151 31.80 -20.71 -17.62
N ASN A 152 33.00 -20.29 -18.06
CA ASN A 152 33.66 -19.06 -17.62
C ASN A 152 32.88 -17.82 -18.07
N LYS A 153 32.30 -17.80 -19.28
CA LYS A 153 31.43 -16.70 -19.72
C LYS A 153 30.15 -16.64 -18.89
N GLU A 154 29.55 -17.78 -18.56
CA GLU A 154 28.37 -17.82 -17.69
C GLU A 154 28.74 -17.46 -16.24
N ILE A 155 29.91 -17.88 -15.75
CA ILE A 155 30.45 -17.48 -14.44
C ILE A 155 30.68 -15.97 -14.42
N ILE A 156 31.29 -15.38 -15.45
CA ILE A 156 31.50 -13.92 -15.56
C ILE A 156 30.16 -13.20 -15.59
N ARG A 157 29.21 -13.66 -16.40
CA ARG A 157 27.87 -13.08 -16.45
C ARG A 157 27.15 -13.16 -15.10
N LEU A 158 27.19 -14.32 -14.44
CA LEU A 158 26.60 -14.51 -13.11
C LEU A 158 27.33 -13.69 -12.05
N GLN A 159 28.64 -13.46 -12.18
CA GLN A 159 29.41 -12.58 -11.32
C GLN A 159 29.03 -11.11 -11.53
N GLU A 160 28.88 -10.66 -12.77
CA GLU A 160 28.40 -9.31 -13.13
C GLU A 160 26.98 -9.07 -12.63
N GLU A 161 26.09 -10.07 -12.80
CA GLU A 161 24.72 -10.00 -12.29
C GLU A 161 24.70 -9.97 -10.76
N ASN A 162 25.53 -10.79 -10.10
CA ASN A 162 25.69 -10.73 -8.64
C ASN A 162 26.25 -9.39 -8.15
N GLU A 163 27.25 -8.82 -8.83
CA GLU A 163 27.78 -7.47 -8.54
C GLU A 163 26.68 -6.41 -8.67
N LYS A 164 25.87 -6.49 -9.74
CA LYS A 164 24.74 -5.58 -9.98
C LYS A 164 23.64 -5.73 -8.93
N LEU A 165 23.33 -6.97 -8.52
CA LEU A 165 22.38 -7.23 -7.45
C LEU A 165 22.92 -6.74 -6.10
N ARG A 166 24.20 -7.01 -5.78
CA ARG A 166 24.86 -6.53 -4.56
C ARG A 166 24.91 -5.01 -4.48
N SER A 167 25.22 -4.32 -5.56
CA SER A 167 25.20 -2.85 -5.62
C SER A 167 23.79 -2.28 -5.45
N ARG A 168 22.78 -2.93 -6.04
CA ARG A 168 21.37 -2.55 -5.84
C ARG A 168 20.91 -2.79 -4.42
N VAL A 169 21.27 -3.92 -3.80
CA VAL A 169 21.01 -4.20 -2.39
C VAL A 169 21.68 -3.15 -1.51
N LYS A 170 22.96 -2.84 -1.70
CA LYS A 170 23.65 -1.77 -0.96
C LYS A 170 22.96 -0.42 -1.09
N THR A 171 22.50 -0.08 -2.30
CA THR A 171 21.76 1.18 -2.54
C THR A 171 20.44 1.20 -1.78
N ILE A 172 19.68 0.11 -1.82
CA ILE A 172 18.40 -0.02 -1.11
C ILE A 172 18.62 -0.02 0.40
N GLU A 173 19.64 -0.70 0.91
CA GLU A 173 20.03 -0.69 2.34
C GLU A 173 20.41 0.72 2.80
N LEU A 174 21.16 1.46 1.99
CA LEU A 174 21.50 2.86 2.29
C LEU A 174 20.25 3.75 2.30
N GLN A 175 19.34 3.56 1.34
CA GLN A 175 18.07 4.29 1.32
C GLN A 175 17.18 3.95 2.52
N ALA A 176 17.11 2.67 2.91
CA ALA A 176 16.32 2.22 4.04
C ALA A 176 16.89 2.75 5.37
N THR A 177 18.21 2.75 5.54
CA THR A 177 18.88 3.30 6.73
C THR A 177 18.69 4.82 6.81
N ASN A 178 18.84 5.56 5.70
CA ASN A 178 18.55 6.99 5.66
C ASN A 178 17.09 7.30 5.99
N ALA A 179 16.15 6.55 5.43
CA ALA A 179 14.72 6.71 5.72
C ALA A 179 14.39 6.41 7.19
N LEU A 180 15.06 5.41 7.79
CA LEU A 180 14.91 5.10 9.22
C LEU A 180 15.47 6.22 10.10
N ASP A 181 16.62 6.78 9.74
CA ASP A 181 17.22 7.91 10.45
C ASP A 181 16.32 9.15 10.38
N GLU A 182 15.79 9.47 9.20
CA GLU A 182 14.81 10.55 9.03
C GLU A 182 13.55 10.32 9.85
N LYS A 183 12.99 9.10 9.80
CA LYS A 183 11.86 8.71 10.64
C LYS A 183 12.16 8.90 12.12
N SER A 184 13.34 8.51 12.59
CA SER A 184 13.74 8.68 14.00
C SER A 184 13.87 10.15 14.42
N LYS A 185 14.32 11.02 13.50
CA LYS A 185 14.43 12.47 13.72
C LYS A 185 13.04 13.10 13.76
N LEU A 186 12.16 12.73 12.82
CA LEU A 186 10.78 13.19 12.79
C LEU A 186 9.99 12.73 14.02
N GLU A 187 10.16 11.48 14.46
CA GLU A 187 9.53 10.97 15.68
C GLU A 187 10.00 11.70 16.94
N ARG A 188 11.29 12.07 17.02
CA ARG A 188 11.81 12.92 18.10
C ARG A 188 11.19 14.31 18.05
N ALA A 189 11.24 14.98 16.91
CA ALA A 189 10.65 16.30 16.73
C ALA A 189 9.14 16.32 17.06
N LEU A 190 8.42 15.26 16.68
CA LEU A 190 6.99 15.11 16.99
C LEU A 190 6.76 14.97 18.51
N ARG A 191 7.58 14.17 19.20
CA ARG A 191 7.50 14.04 20.66
C ARG A 191 7.80 15.37 21.35
N ASP A 192 8.83 16.08 20.92
CA ASP A 192 9.19 17.38 21.49
C ASP A 192 8.07 18.41 21.29
N LEU A 193 7.48 18.46 20.09
CA LEU A 193 6.32 19.31 19.81
C LEU A 193 5.09 18.92 20.65
N GLN A 194 4.84 17.63 20.88
CA GLN A 194 3.76 17.18 21.75
C GLN A 194 3.98 17.59 23.21
N ILE A 195 5.22 17.52 23.71
CA ILE A 195 5.57 17.98 25.07
C ILE A 195 5.32 19.48 25.17
N VAL A 196 5.87 20.28 24.25
CA VAL A 196 5.69 21.74 24.23
C VAL A 196 4.21 22.12 24.13
N GLN A 197 3.43 21.43 23.29
CA GLN A 197 1.99 21.65 23.19
C GLN A 197 1.25 21.27 24.47
N GLY A 198 1.65 20.18 25.13
CA GLY A 198 1.13 19.75 26.42
C GLY A 198 1.38 20.79 27.51
N ASP A 199 2.62 21.26 27.62
CA ASP A 199 3.04 22.29 28.58
C ASP A 199 2.32 23.61 28.32
N GLN A 200 2.21 24.03 27.06
CA GLN A 200 1.51 25.25 26.69
C GLN A 200 0.01 25.15 26.98
N LYS A 201 -0.63 24.01 26.74
CA LYS A 201 -2.03 23.76 27.15
C LYS A 201 -2.19 23.75 28.67
N ALA A 202 -1.23 23.21 29.42
CA ALA A 202 -1.26 23.20 30.88
C ALA A 202 -1.11 24.63 31.44
N ILE A 203 -0.21 25.44 30.87
CA ILE A 203 -0.01 26.85 31.23
C ILE A 203 -1.28 27.67 30.92
N ILE A 204 -1.87 27.50 29.72
CA ILE A 204 -3.11 28.20 29.34
C ILE A 204 -4.24 27.81 30.30
N ARG A 205 -4.45 26.51 30.56
CA ARG A 205 -5.47 26.06 31.52
C ARG A 205 -5.23 26.61 32.93
N SER A 206 -3.98 26.60 33.41
CA SER A 206 -3.65 27.14 34.72
C SER A 206 -3.91 28.64 34.81
N LYS A 207 -3.62 29.38 33.73
CA LYS A 207 -3.91 30.81 33.64
C LYS A 207 -5.41 31.07 33.61
N ASP A 208 -6.16 30.35 32.78
CA ASP A 208 -7.62 30.46 32.69
C ASP A 208 -8.28 30.13 34.04
N ILE A 209 -7.78 29.10 34.75
CA ILE A 209 -8.24 28.76 36.11
C ILE A 209 -7.93 29.90 37.09
N SER A 210 -6.71 30.45 37.08
CA SER A 210 -6.34 31.55 37.96
C SER A 210 -7.16 32.82 37.67
N ASP A 211 -7.39 33.14 36.40
CA ASP A 211 -8.22 34.28 36.00
C ASP A 211 -9.68 34.05 36.45
N LEU A 212 -10.20 32.82 36.32
CA LEU A 212 -11.53 32.48 36.81
C LEU A 212 -11.61 32.55 38.35
N GLU A 213 -10.61 32.06 39.07
CA GLU A 213 -10.52 32.19 40.53
C GLU A 213 -10.52 33.66 40.97
N ASN A 214 -9.77 34.51 40.26
CA ASN A 214 -9.74 35.96 40.53
C ASN A 214 -11.10 36.61 40.29
N THR A 215 -11.79 36.28 39.20
CA THR A 215 -13.14 36.82 38.93
C THR A 215 -14.18 36.34 39.93
N VAL A 216 -14.12 35.08 40.35
CA VAL A 216 -14.98 34.52 41.39
C VAL A 216 -14.69 35.18 42.74
N ALA A 217 -13.43 35.42 43.09
CA ALA A 217 -13.06 36.14 44.31
C ALA A 217 -13.56 37.60 44.29
N ALA A 218 -13.43 38.29 43.16
CA ALA A 218 -13.95 39.64 42.97
C ALA A 218 -15.48 39.67 43.11
N LEU A 219 -16.19 38.79 42.42
CA LEU A 219 -17.65 38.64 42.53
C LEU A 219 -18.09 38.32 43.97
N LYS A 220 -17.36 37.46 44.68
CA LYS A 220 -17.65 37.13 46.08
C LYS A 220 -17.46 38.35 46.99
N ASN A 221 -16.40 39.13 46.78
CA ASN A 221 -16.15 40.37 47.54
C ASN A 221 -17.22 41.43 47.25
N GLU A 222 -17.60 41.62 45.98
CA GLU A 222 -18.69 42.51 45.60
C GLU A 222 -20.01 42.07 46.23
N PHE A 223 -20.35 40.78 46.13
CA PHE A 223 -21.56 40.23 46.74
C PHE A 223 -21.58 40.43 48.26
N GLN A 224 -20.47 40.15 48.94
CA GLN A 224 -20.34 40.37 50.39
C GLN A 224 -20.49 41.86 50.75
N LYS A 225 -19.90 42.75 49.95
CA LYS A 225 -20.03 44.19 50.14
C LYS A 225 -21.48 44.63 49.96
N THR A 226 -22.14 44.25 48.87
CA THR A 226 -23.55 44.56 48.62
C THR A 226 -24.47 44.00 49.71
N LEU A 227 -24.18 42.79 50.22
CA LEU A 227 -24.94 42.20 51.32
C LEU A 227 -24.76 43.00 52.62
N ASN A 228 -23.53 43.38 52.96
CA ASN A 228 -23.24 44.22 54.13
C ASN A 228 -23.90 45.59 54.00
N ASP A 229 -23.75 46.27 52.86
CA ASP A 229 -24.36 47.57 52.57
C ASP A 229 -25.90 47.47 52.68
N SER A 230 -26.50 46.40 52.13
CA SER A 230 -27.95 46.15 52.25
C SER A 230 -28.36 45.91 53.71
N THR A 231 -27.56 45.19 54.49
CA THR A 231 -27.84 44.90 55.89
C THR A 231 -27.73 46.15 56.76
N GLU A 232 -26.71 46.99 56.52
CA GLU A 232 -26.52 48.27 57.19
C GLU A 232 -27.64 49.26 56.83
N ASN A 233 -28.01 49.33 55.54
CA ASN A 233 -29.17 50.11 55.10
C ASN A 233 -30.48 49.61 55.72
N GLN A 234 -30.67 48.30 55.84
CA GLN A 234 -31.84 47.74 56.53
C GLN A 234 -31.85 48.14 58.00
N LYS A 235 -30.71 48.02 58.70
CA LYS A 235 -30.59 48.37 60.11
C LYS A 235 -30.84 49.85 60.37
N THR A 236 -30.26 50.73 59.55
CA THR A 236 -30.49 52.18 59.66
C THR A 236 -31.95 52.53 59.37
N LEU A 237 -32.59 51.87 58.40
CA LEU A 237 -34.02 52.05 58.14
C LEU A 237 -34.88 51.58 59.32
N GLU A 238 -34.56 50.44 59.94
CA GLU A 238 -35.22 49.95 61.16
C GLU A 238 -35.03 50.92 62.34
N GLU A 239 -33.82 51.43 62.55
CA GLU A 239 -33.52 52.44 63.59
C GLU A 239 -34.31 53.74 63.36
N ASN A 240 -34.35 54.24 62.13
CA ASN A 240 -35.14 55.41 61.75
C ASN A 240 -36.65 55.17 61.95
N LEU A 241 -37.15 53.98 61.61
CA LEU A 241 -38.54 53.61 61.82
C LEU A 241 -38.88 53.57 63.32
N VAL A 242 -37.99 53.02 64.15
CA VAL A 242 -38.16 53.02 65.61
C VAL A 242 -38.12 54.45 66.16
N SER A 243 -37.20 55.29 65.71
CA SER A 243 -37.10 56.68 66.15
C SER A 243 -38.35 57.46 65.79
N THR A 244 -38.77 57.43 64.52
CA THR A 244 -39.99 58.11 64.06
C THR A 244 -41.24 57.59 64.77
N LYS A 245 -41.32 56.29 65.08
CA LYS A 245 -42.40 55.73 65.90
C LYS A 245 -42.39 56.27 67.33
N ARG A 246 -41.22 56.44 67.97
CA ARG A 246 -41.11 57.07 69.30
C ARG A 246 -41.50 58.54 69.26
N ASP A 247 -41.05 59.28 68.26
CA ASP A 247 -41.41 60.70 68.09
C ASP A 247 -42.90 60.87 67.87
N LEU A 248 -43.52 60.00 67.05
CA LEU A 248 -44.97 59.98 66.84
C LEU A 248 -45.72 59.70 68.14
N LEU A 249 -45.30 58.73 68.94
CA LEU A 249 -45.91 58.45 70.24
C LEU A 249 -45.79 59.66 71.19
N LYS A 250 -44.64 60.33 71.19
CA LYS A 250 -44.42 61.55 71.99
C LYS A 250 -45.33 62.68 71.56
N VAL A 251 -45.50 62.90 70.25
CA VAL A 251 -46.46 63.87 69.70
C VAL A 251 -47.89 63.49 70.07
N GLN A 252 -48.25 62.20 69.99
CA GLN A 252 -49.57 61.70 70.37
C GLN A 252 -49.85 61.92 71.86
N GLU A 253 -48.86 61.70 72.73
CA GLU A 253 -48.97 61.99 74.17
C GLU A 253 -49.08 63.49 74.45
N GLN A 254 -48.25 64.32 73.81
CA GLN A 254 -48.36 65.79 73.89
C GLN A 254 -49.73 66.28 73.43
N LEU A 255 -50.27 65.69 72.35
CA LEU A 255 -51.59 66.03 71.83
C LEU A 255 -52.68 65.62 72.83
N SER A 256 -52.59 64.44 73.45
CA SER A 256 -53.52 64.02 74.51
C SER A 256 -53.46 64.93 75.75
N VAL A 257 -52.25 65.38 76.14
CA VAL A 257 -52.09 66.34 77.24
C VAL A 257 -52.67 67.70 76.85
N ALA A 258 -52.41 68.19 75.64
CA ALA A 258 -52.98 69.44 75.13
C ALA A 258 -54.51 69.36 75.04
N GLU A 259 -55.08 68.23 74.61
CA GLU A 259 -56.53 67.97 74.63
C GLU A 259 -57.09 68.02 76.06
N LYS A 260 -56.42 67.39 77.04
CA LYS A 260 -56.83 67.43 78.45
C LYS A 260 -56.73 68.84 79.05
N GLU A 261 -55.69 69.59 78.71
CA GLU A 261 -55.54 70.98 79.14
C GLU A 261 -56.57 71.90 78.49
N LEU A 262 -56.86 71.70 77.21
CA LEU A 262 -57.90 72.43 76.49
C LEU A 262 -59.27 72.13 77.08
N GLU A 263 -59.57 70.86 77.39
CA GLU A 263 -60.78 70.44 78.10
C GLU A 263 -60.87 71.11 79.48
N LYS A 264 -59.76 71.17 80.22
CA LYS A 264 -59.69 71.87 81.52
C LYS A 264 -59.91 73.37 81.37
N LYS A 265 -59.32 74.02 80.36
CA LYS A 265 -59.55 75.44 80.04
C LYS A 265 -60.98 75.69 79.57
N PHE A 266 -61.56 74.80 78.78
CA PHE A 266 -62.95 74.83 78.35
C PHE A 266 -63.88 74.81 79.57
N GLN A 267 -63.68 73.87 80.50
CA GLN A 267 -64.41 73.82 81.77
C GLN A 267 -64.23 75.07 82.64
N GLN A 268 -63.12 75.79 82.48
CA GLN A 268 -62.82 77.05 83.19
C GLN A 268 -63.35 78.30 82.48
N THR A 269 -63.85 78.19 81.25
CA THR A 269 -64.35 79.34 80.49
C THR A 269 -65.60 79.91 81.15
N ALA A 270 -65.72 81.25 81.20
CA ALA A 270 -66.85 81.95 81.83
C ALA A 270 -68.22 81.52 81.27
N ALA A 271 -68.29 81.19 79.97
CA ALA A 271 -69.48 80.64 79.34
C ALA A 271 -69.87 79.26 79.92
N TYR A 272 -68.91 78.33 80.09
CA TYR A 272 -69.17 77.01 80.68
C TYR A 272 -69.49 77.11 82.17
N ARG A 273 -68.78 77.97 82.93
CA ARG A 273 -69.09 78.22 84.35
C ARG A 273 -70.47 78.83 84.54
N SER A 274 -70.84 79.82 83.72
CA SER A 274 -72.19 80.40 83.71
C SER A 274 -73.25 79.35 83.39
N LEU A 275 -73.01 78.51 82.37
CA LEU A 275 -73.91 77.40 82.04
C LEU A 275 -74.05 76.39 83.20
N LYS A 276 -72.93 76.04 83.85
CA LYS A 276 -72.89 75.14 85.02
C LYS A 276 -73.55 75.76 86.25
N GLU A 277 -73.38 77.05 86.51
CA GLU A 277 -74.07 77.79 87.57
C GLU A 277 -75.58 77.90 87.31
N ILE A 278 -75.99 78.15 86.06
CA ILE A 278 -77.40 78.14 85.67
C ILE A 278 -77.97 76.74 85.86
N LEU A 279 -77.26 75.68 85.44
CA LEU A 279 -77.72 74.31 85.58
C LEU A 279 -77.80 73.87 87.06
N THR A 280 -76.82 74.24 87.87
CA THR A 280 -76.81 73.95 89.32
C THR A 280 -77.87 74.76 90.06
N LYS A 281 -78.05 76.06 89.76
CA LYS A 281 -79.18 76.85 90.28
C LYS A 281 -80.52 76.29 89.87
N LYS A 282 -80.71 75.88 88.61
CA LYS A 282 -81.96 75.23 88.19
C LYS A 282 -82.15 73.88 88.88
N ASN A 283 -81.09 73.11 89.11
CA ASN A 283 -81.17 71.87 89.88
C ASN A 283 -81.46 72.10 91.36
N GLU A 284 -80.89 73.12 92.00
CA GLU A 284 -81.20 73.51 93.38
C GLU A 284 -82.63 74.05 93.49
N GLN A 285 -83.08 74.87 92.54
CA GLN A 285 -84.47 75.29 92.43
C GLN A 285 -85.40 74.10 92.26
N ILE A 286 -85.05 73.11 91.43
CA ILE A 286 -85.80 71.85 91.32
C ILE A 286 -85.77 71.08 92.66
N LYS A 287 -84.65 71.07 93.38
CA LYS A 287 -84.50 70.35 94.66
C LYS A 287 -85.26 71.03 95.80
N ASP A 288 -85.30 72.36 95.83
CA ASP A 288 -86.09 73.17 96.75
C ASP A 288 -87.58 73.13 96.40
N LEU A 289 -87.95 73.17 95.12
CA LEU A 289 -89.32 72.93 94.67
C LEU A 289 -89.76 71.51 95.04
N ARG A 290 -88.90 70.49 94.88
CA ARG A 290 -89.16 69.11 95.34
C ARG A 290 -89.25 69.02 96.88
N LYS A 291 -88.42 69.75 97.64
CA LYS A 291 -88.50 69.80 99.11
C LYS A 291 -89.72 70.57 99.64
N ARG A 292 -90.18 71.60 98.92
CA ARG A 292 -91.41 72.34 99.21
C ARG A 292 -92.65 71.50 98.88
N LEU A 293 -92.65 70.78 97.75
CA LEU A 293 -93.66 69.75 97.47
C LEU A 293 -93.70 68.71 98.60
N ALA A 294 -92.53 68.21 99.04
CA ALA A 294 -92.43 67.17 100.07
C ALA A 294 -92.86 67.57 101.50
N LYS A 295 -93.27 68.83 101.76
CA LYS A 295 -93.81 69.27 103.06
C LYS A 295 -95.31 69.56 103.04
N TYR A 296 -95.93 69.68 101.87
CA TYR A 296 -97.36 69.92 101.72
C TYR A 296 -98.11 68.74 101.07
N GLU A 297 -97.41 67.64 100.81
CA GLU A 297 -98.01 66.33 100.55
C GLU A 297 -97.74 65.40 101.75
N THR A 298 -98.72 65.26 102.64
CA THR A 298 -99.39 63.95 102.77
C THR A 298 -100.72 64.10 102.05
N GLU A 299 -100.96 63.25 101.06
CA GLU A 299 -102.24 63.10 100.36
C GLU A 299 -102.74 64.35 99.61
N ASP A 300 -102.21 64.53 98.39
CA ASP A 300 -102.91 64.31 97.10
C ASP A 300 -101.86 63.94 96.02
#